data_AF-A0A812HWF9-F1
#
_entry.id   AF-A0A812HWF9-F1
#
_cell.length_a   1.000
_cell.length_b   1.000
_cell.length_c   1.000
_cell.angle_alpha   90.00
_cell.angle_beta   90.00
_cell.angle_gamma   90.00
#
_symmetry.space_group_name_H-M   'P 1'
#
loop_
_entity.id
_entity.type
_entity.pdbx_description
1 polymer ?
#
loop_
_entity_poly.entity_id
_entity_poly.type
_entity_poly.pdbx_seq_one_letter_code
_entity_poly.pdbx_strand_id
1 'polypeptide(L)'
;MTNTIARVSFISVLLLTVSLSLWKSSNIDHHMYQSMENYVGGSSTLHFTFSLLIGFLSVFNFPKWVKATKADMFGIRLLIILLCIVSLEEFSQLFIETRSFSFDDLSTNWIGIILGYFCARLIKLFANQ
;
A
#
# COMPACT_ATOMS: atom_id res chain seq x y z
N MET A 1 -3.47 -18.46 15.18
CA MET A 1 -2.08 -18.26 14.70
C MET A 1 -2.01 -17.45 13.41
N THR A 2 -2.89 -17.69 12.44
CA THR A 2 -3.03 -16.93 11.18
C THR A 2 -3.23 -15.41 11.36
N ASN A 3 -4.03 -14.97 12.34
CA ASN A 3 -4.21 -13.53 12.61
C ASN A 3 -2.94 -12.82 13.11
N THR A 4 -2.06 -13.52 13.85
CA THR A 4 -0.82 -12.92 14.36
C THR A 4 0.19 -12.73 13.22
N ILE A 5 0.31 -13.73 12.35
CA ILE A 5 1.19 -13.67 11.17
C ILE A 5 0.74 -12.53 10.25
N ALA A 6 -0.54 -12.46 9.90
CA ALA A 6 -1.07 -11.39 9.04
C ALA A 6 -0.85 -9.97 9.63
N ARG A 7 -0.92 -9.83 10.96
CA ARG A 7 -0.63 -8.56 11.67
C ARG A 7 0.83 -8.19 11.61
N VAL A 8 1.72 -9.13 11.94
CA VAL A 8 3.16 -8.90 11.89
C VAL A 8 3.58 -8.57 10.46
N SER A 9 3.14 -9.35 9.47
CA SER A 9 3.42 -9.06 8.06
C SER A 9 2.93 -7.68 7.64
N PHE A 10 1.73 -7.26 8.05
CA PHE A 10 1.20 -5.94 7.71
C PHE A 10 2.03 -4.81 8.32
N ILE A 11 2.37 -4.92 9.61
CA ILE A 11 3.22 -3.94 10.29
C ILE A 11 4.60 -3.88 9.64
N SER A 12 5.21 -5.02 9.33
CA SER A 12 6.50 -5.08 8.65
C SER A 12 6.46 -4.41 7.28
N VAL A 13 5.42 -4.65 6.47
CA VAL A 13 5.24 -4.00 5.17
C VAL A 13 5.11 -2.48 5.34
N LEU A 14 4.29 -2.00 6.29
CA LEU A 14 4.15 -0.57 6.55
C LEU A 14 5.46 0.09 6.98
N LEU A 15 6.19 -0.55 7.91
CA LEU A 15 7.48 -0.04 8.38
C LEU A 15 8.50 0.03 7.24
N LEU A 16 8.54 -0.98 6.37
CA LEU A 16 9.42 -0.98 5.20
C LEU A 16 9.04 0.13 4.22
N THR A 17 7.75 0.29 3.89
CA THR A 17 7.27 1.35 2.98
C THR A 17 7.65 2.73 3.50
N VAL A 18 7.39 3.01 4.78
CA VAL A 18 7.74 4.31 5.39
C VAL A 18 9.25 4.50 5.41
N SER A 19 10.03 3.47 5.76
CA SER A 19 11.49 3.58 5.81
C SER A 19 12.08 3.88 4.43
N LEU A 20 11.59 3.22 3.38
CA LEU A 20 12.05 3.46 2.01
C LEU A 20 11.63 4.84 1.50
N SER A 21 10.40 5.28 1.78
CA SER A 21 9.96 6.62 1.42
C SER A 21 10.80 7.70 2.13
N LEU A 22 11.06 7.54 3.43
CA LEU A 22 11.95 8.42 4.19
C LEU A 22 13.38 8.41 3.68
N TRP A 23 13.94 7.23 3.35
CA TRP A 23 15.29 7.14 2.79
C TRP A 23 15.39 7.92 1.48
N LYS A 24 14.49 7.69 0.52
CA LYS A 24 14.48 8.42 -0.75
C LYS A 24 14.22 9.92 -0.56
N SER A 25 13.44 10.32 0.45
CA SER A 25 13.20 11.75 0.78
C SER A 25 14.37 12.42 1.50
N SER A 26 15.14 11.69 2.31
CA SER A 26 16.30 12.21 3.05
C SER A 26 17.49 12.58 2.16
N ASN A 27 17.51 12.07 0.92
CA ASN A 27 18.62 12.18 -0.03
C ASN A 27 19.97 11.63 0.48
N ILE A 28 19.96 10.85 1.57
CA ILE A 28 21.13 10.14 2.09
C ILE A 28 21.45 9.00 1.15
N ASP A 29 22.71 8.91 0.68
CA ASP A 29 23.19 7.86 -0.21
C ASP A 29 22.30 7.62 -1.44
N HIS A 30 21.93 8.71 -2.13
CA HIS A 30 21.02 8.69 -3.28
C HIS A 30 21.39 7.65 -4.35
N HIS A 31 22.68 7.49 -4.65
CA HIS A 31 23.16 6.48 -5.60
C HIS A 31 22.88 5.04 -5.16
N MET A 32 22.98 4.76 -3.85
CA MET A 32 22.67 3.45 -3.29
C MET A 32 21.17 3.18 -3.36
N TYR A 33 20.36 4.19 -3.03
CA TYR A 33 18.91 4.09 -3.16
C TYR A 33 18.49 3.83 -4.62
N GLN A 34 19.01 4.60 -5.58
CA GLN A 34 18.72 4.41 -7.01
C GLN A 34 19.16 3.03 -7.51
N SER A 35 20.31 2.53 -7.06
CA SER A 35 20.79 1.20 -7.44
C SER A 35 19.86 0.10 -6.94
N MET A 36 19.39 0.22 -5.69
CA MET A 36 18.40 -0.69 -5.11
C MET A 36 17.06 -0.61 -5.85
N GLU A 37 16.56 0.61 -6.10
CA GLU A 37 15.30 0.83 -6.82
C GLU A 37 15.34 0.19 -8.21
N ASN A 38 16.42 0.42 -8.97
CA ASN A 38 16.61 -0.17 -10.28
C ASN A 38 16.75 -1.69 -10.23
N TYR A 39 17.45 -2.24 -9.23
CA TYR A 39 17.59 -3.69 -9.05
C TYR A 39 16.25 -4.39 -8.83
N VAL A 40 15.33 -3.76 -8.09
CA VAL A 40 13.99 -4.31 -7.83
C VAL A 40 13.03 -4.12 -9.02
N GLY A 41 13.44 -3.38 -10.06
CA GLY A 41 12.63 -3.13 -11.25
C GLY A 41 12.03 -1.73 -11.33
N GLY A 42 12.61 -0.77 -10.61
CA GLY A 42 12.29 0.66 -10.68
C GLY A 42 11.24 1.15 -9.67
N SER A 43 11.02 2.47 -9.68
CA SER A 43 10.07 3.17 -8.80
C SER A 43 8.67 2.55 -8.87
N SER A 44 8.11 2.42 -10.08
CA SER A 44 6.75 1.91 -10.28
C SER A 44 6.57 0.48 -9.73
N THR A 45 7.58 -0.39 -9.88
CA THR A 45 7.53 -1.77 -9.36
C THR A 45 7.48 -1.80 -7.83
N LEU A 46 8.27 -0.94 -7.17
CA LEU A 46 8.23 -0.80 -5.71
C LEU A 46 6.87 -0.27 -5.24
N HIS A 47 6.39 0.83 -5.83
CA HIS A 47 5.10 1.43 -5.55
C HIS A 47 3.96 0.41 -5.69
N PHE A 48 3.93 -0.31 -6.81
CA PHE A 48 2.94 -1.35 -7.07
C PHE A 48 3.00 -2.48 -6.04
N THR A 49 4.19 -3.02 -5.78
CA THR A 49 4.37 -4.18 -4.91
C THR A 49 3.95 -3.87 -3.47
N PHE A 50 4.42 -2.74 -2.92
CA PHE A 50 4.04 -2.34 -1.56
C PHE A 50 2.54 -2.03 -1.47
N SER A 51 2.00 -1.30 -2.45
CA SER A 51 0.57 -0.98 -2.48
C SER A 51 -0.31 -2.22 -2.58
N LEU A 52 0.11 -3.22 -3.38
CA LEU A 52 -0.56 -4.51 -3.48
C LEU A 52 -0.53 -5.28 -2.16
N LEU A 53 0.62 -5.37 -1.50
CA LEU A 53 0.75 -6.03 -0.21
C LEU A 53 -0.05 -5.33 0.90
N ILE A 54 -0.05 -4.00 0.93
CA ILE A 54 -0.85 -3.19 1.87
C ILE A 54 -2.34 -3.46 1.64
N GLY A 55 -2.82 -3.34 0.41
CA GLY A 55 -4.21 -3.62 0.04
C GLY A 55 -4.63 -5.04 0.43
N PHE A 56 -3.79 -6.03 0.13
CA PHE A 56 -4.05 -7.43 0.44
C PHE A 56 -4.10 -7.72 1.95
N LEU A 57 -3.07 -7.34 2.69
CA LEU A 57 -2.96 -7.63 4.12
C LEU A 57 -3.96 -6.84 4.96
N SER A 58 -4.38 -5.65 4.50
CA SER A 58 -5.37 -4.82 5.20
C SER A 58 -6.71 -5.55 5.42
N VAL A 59 -7.14 -6.38 4.45
CA VAL A 59 -8.43 -7.09 4.48
C VAL A 59 -8.50 -8.14 5.60
N PHE A 60 -7.37 -8.76 5.91
CA PHE A 60 -7.22 -9.73 6.99
C PHE A 60 -7.08 -9.03 8.35
N ASN A 61 -6.44 -7.86 8.38
CA ASN A 61 -6.19 -7.09 9.60
C ASN A 61 -7.40 -6.29 10.09
N PHE A 62 -8.23 -5.79 9.17
CA PHE A 62 -9.39 -4.94 9.47
C PHE A 62 -10.72 -5.58 9.02
N PRO A 63 -11.06 -6.78 9.51
CA PRO A 63 -12.22 -7.53 9.02
C PRO A 63 -13.55 -6.81 9.25
N LYS A 64 -13.64 -5.93 10.26
CA LYS A 64 -14.84 -5.13 10.55
C LYS A 64 -15.13 -4.07 9.48
N TRP A 65 -14.08 -3.54 8.85
CA TRP A 65 -14.17 -2.47 7.85
C TRP A 65 -14.41 -2.98 6.43
N VAL A 66 -14.27 -4.29 6.22
CA VAL A 66 -14.53 -4.99 4.95
C VAL A 66 -15.94 -5.60 4.92
N LYS A 67 -16.59 -5.77 6.08
CA LYS A 67 -17.95 -6.33 6.14
C LYS A 67 -18.94 -5.34 5.52
N ALA A 68 -19.80 -5.85 4.64
CA ALA A 68 -20.90 -5.08 4.09
C ALA A 68 -21.83 -4.62 5.22
N THR A 69 -22.23 -3.35 5.18
CA THR A 69 -23.22 -2.78 6.09
C THR A 69 -24.31 -2.09 5.28
N LYS A 70 -25.42 -1.68 5.90
CA LYS A 70 -26.53 -1.01 5.18
C LYS A 70 -26.09 0.24 4.40
N ALA A 71 -25.06 0.94 4.86
CA ALA A 71 -24.51 2.12 4.20
C ALA A 71 -23.21 1.85 3.41
N ASP A 72 -22.78 0.58 3.29
CA ASP A 72 -21.64 0.16 2.46
C ASP A 72 -21.88 -1.27 2.00
N MET A 73 -22.71 -1.39 0.96
CA MET A 73 -23.10 -2.69 0.40
C MET A 73 -21.90 -3.44 -0.18
N PHE A 74 -20.90 -2.70 -0.66
CA PHE A 74 -19.71 -3.27 -1.28
C PHE A 74 -18.52 -3.38 -0.33
N GLY A 75 -18.61 -3.03 0.95
CA GLY A 75 -17.47 -3.11 1.87
C GLY A 75 -16.25 -2.33 1.35
N ILE A 76 -16.46 -1.16 0.72
CA ILE A 76 -15.39 -0.35 0.10
C ILE A 76 -14.84 0.73 1.03
N ARG A 77 -15.38 0.90 2.25
CA ARG A 77 -14.88 1.90 3.21
C ARG A 77 -13.38 1.80 3.46
N LEU A 78 -12.88 0.60 3.71
CA LEU A 78 -11.45 0.39 3.94
C LEU A 78 -10.63 0.73 2.69
N LEU A 79 -11.12 0.34 1.51
CA LEU A 79 -10.48 0.66 0.24
C LEU A 79 -10.36 2.18 0.04
N ILE A 80 -11.44 2.93 0.27
CA ILE A 80 -11.43 4.40 0.17
C ILE A 80 -10.40 5.00 1.13
N ILE A 81 -10.37 4.55 2.38
CA ILE A 81 -9.41 5.05 3.39
C ILE A 81 -7.96 4.78 2.92
N LEU A 82 -7.67 3.59 2.41
CA LEU A 82 -6.33 3.25 1.92
C LEU A 82 -5.92 4.10 0.72
N LEU A 83 -6.84 4.32 -0.23
CA LEU A 83 -6.59 5.19 -1.38
C LEU A 83 -6.34 6.63 -0.93
N CYS A 84 -7.12 7.15 0.02
CA CYS A 84 -6.89 8.48 0.59
C CYS A 84 -5.52 8.59 1.27
N ILE A 85 -5.10 7.58 2.05
CA ILE A 85 -3.80 7.59 2.73
C ILE A 85 -2.65 7.64 1.73
N VAL A 86 -2.68 6.78 0.70
CA VAL A 86 -1.64 6.77 -0.34
C VAL A 86 -1.66 8.06 -1.16
N SER A 87 -2.83 8.61 -1.48
CA SER A 87 -2.91 9.90 -2.13
C SER A 87 -2.30 11.01 -1.26
N LEU A 88 -2.56 11.01 0.05
CA LEU A 88 -1.97 11.98 0.96
C LEU A 88 -0.44 11.86 1.05
N GLU A 89 0.09 10.63 1.00
CA GLU A 89 1.55 10.41 0.96
C GLU A 89 2.16 10.99 -0.31
N GLU A 90 1.58 10.72 -1.48
CA GLU A 90 2.06 11.27 -2.75
C GLU A 90 1.88 12.81 -2.81
N PHE A 91 0.77 13.34 -2.31
CA PHE A 91 0.57 14.79 -2.18
C PHE A 91 1.55 15.43 -1.20
N SER A 92 1.98 14.72 -0.15
CA SER A 92 2.97 15.24 0.81
C SER A 92 4.31 15.54 0.13
N GLN A 93 4.62 14.84 -0.98
CA GLN A 93 5.83 15.06 -1.76
C GLN A 93 5.87 16.45 -2.41
N LEU A 94 4.72 17.13 -2.59
CA LEU A 94 4.68 18.53 -3.03
C LEU A 94 5.36 19.50 -2.04
N PHE A 95 5.50 19.09 -0.78
CA PHE A 95 6.12 19.90 0.27
C PHE A 95 7.57 19.50 0.57
N ILE A 96 8.14 18.56 -0.18
CA ILE A 96 9.50 18.05 0.03
C ILE A 96 10.36 18.41 -1.18
N GLU A 97 11.38 19.25 -0.99
CA GLU A 97 12.23 19.79 -2.08
C GLU A 97 12.96 18.71 -2.90
N THR A 98 13.23 17.55 -2.30
CA THR A 98 13.93 16.43 -2.95
C THR A 98 12.99 15.51 -3.73
N ARG A 99 11.67 15.75 -3.66
CA ARG A 99 10.64 14.90 -4.28
C ARG A 99 9.74 15.72 -5.19
N SER A 100 9.08 15.02 -6.10
CA SER A 100 8.10 15.60 -7.01
C SER A 100 6.90 14.67 -7.09
N PHE A 101 5.71 15.25 -6.97
CA PHE A 101 4.47 14.54 -7.22
C PHE A 101 4.45 13.91 -8.61
N SER A 102 4.13 12.63 -8.67
CA SER A 102 4.04 11.86 -9.90
C SER A 102 2.67 11.19 -10.01
N PHE A 103 1.93 11.56 -11.06
CA PHE A 103 0.64 10.93 -11.33
C PHE A 103 0.81 9.44 -11.70
N ASP A 104 1.94 9.06 -12.30
CA ASP A 104 2.26 7.68 -12.63
C ASP A 104 2.42 6.83 -11.36
N ASP A 105 3.20 7.32 -10.39
CA ASP A 105 3.40 6.65 -9.11
C ASP A 105 2.08 6.58 -8.31
N LEU A 106 1.28 7.65 -8.31
CA LEU A 106 -0.04 7.65 -7.68
C LEU A 106 -0.97 6.57 -8.28
N SER A 107 -1.07 6.54 -9.61
CA SER A 107 -1.93 5.59 -10.33
C SER A 107 -1.47 4.15 -10.11
N THR A 108 -0.15 3.93 -10.07
CA THR A 108 0.46 2.64 -9.80
C THR A 108 0.14 2.15 -8.38
N ASN A 109 0.21 3.04 -7.39
CA ASN A 109 -0.20 2.72 -6.02
C ASN A 109 -1.70 2.38 -5.94
N TRP A 110 -2.54 3.14 -6.64
CA TRP A 110 -3.99 2.88 -6.68
C TRP A 110 -4.31 1.51 -7.28
N ILE A 111 -3.71 1.17 -8.42
CA ILE A 111 -3.88 -0.13 -9.06
C ILE A 111 -3.43 -1.25 -8.12
N GLY A 112 -2.27 -1.09 -7.48
CA GLY A 112 -1.76 -2.05 -6.49
C GLY A 112 -2.75 -2.29 -5.35
N ILE A 113 -3.20 -1.22 -4.67
CA ILE A 113 -4.16 -1.32 -3.57
C ILE A 113 -5.46 -1.98 -4.00
N ILE A 114 -6.05 -1.54 -5.12
CA ILE A 114 -7.32 -2.07 -5.62
C ILE A 114 -7.18 -3.57 -5.88
N LEU A 115 -6.13 -3.98 -6.62
CA LEU A 115 -5.91 -5.38 -6.96
C LEU A 115 -5.68 -6.23 -5.69
N GLY A 116 -4.78 -5.81 -4.80
CA GLY A 116 -4.51 -6.50 -3.55
C GLY A 116 -5.75 -6.65 -2.68
N TYR A 117 -6.54 -5.57 -2.54
CA TYR A 117 -7.78 -5.55 -1.78
C TYR A 117 -8.80 -6.56 -2.30
N PHE A 118 -9.09 -6.53 -3.61
CA PHE A 118 -10.07 -7.43 -4.20
C PHE A 118 -9.59 -8.88 -4.20
N CYS A 119 -8.30 -9.16 -4.44
CA CYS A 119 -7.74 -10.50 -4.33
C CYS A 119 -7.91 -11.08 -2.91
N ALA A 120 -7.53 -10.34 -1.87
CA ALA A 120 -7.70 -10.79 -0.48
C ALA A 120 -9.17 -10.99 -0.12
N ARG A 121 -10.05 -10.13 -0.64
CA ARG A 121 -11.48 -10.23 -0.41
C ARG A 121 -12.08 -11.47 -1.09
N LEU A 122 -11.69 -11.78 -2.31
CA LEU A 122 -12.11 -13.00 -3.01
C LEU A 122 -11.69 -14.23 -2.21
N ILE A 123 -10.43 -14.30 -1.74
CA ILE A 123 -9.95 -15.39 -0.89
C ILE A 123 -10.81 -15.54 0.36
N LYS A 124 -11.14 -14.42 1.02
CA LYS A 124 -11.97 -14.42 2.22
C LYS A 124 -13.42 -14.85 1.96
N LEU A 125 -13.96 -14.56 0.79
CA LEU A 125 -15.29 -15.02 0.38
C LEU A 125 -15.29 -16.54 0.19
N PHE A 126 -14.28 -17.09 -0.52
CA PHE A 126 -14.16 -18.54 -0.72
C PHE A 126 -13.80 -19.30 0.56
N ALA A 127 -13.04 -18.71 1.48
CA ALA A 127 -12.64 -19.36 2.74
C ALA A 127 -13.70 -19.31 3.85
N ASN A 128 -14.73 -18.46 3.73
CA ASN A 128 -15.85 -18.36 4.68
C ASN A 128 -17.13 -19.04 4.17
N GLN A 129 -17.08 -19.70 3.01
CA GLN A 129 -18.07 -20.70 2.60
C GLN A 129 -17.65 -22.08 3.13
#